data_AF-A0A9E4BXV1-F1
#
_entry.id   AF-A0A9E4BXV1-F1
#
_cell.length_a   1.000
_cell.length_b   1.000
_cell.length_c   1.000
_cell.angle_alpha   90.00
_cell.angle_beta   90.00
_cell.angle_gamma   90.00
#
_symmetry.space_group_name_H-M   'P 1'
#
loop_
_entity.id
_entity.type
_entity.pdbx_description
1 polymer ?
#
loop_
_entity_poly.entity_id
_entity_poly.type
_entity_poly.pdbx_seq_one_letter_code
_entity_poly.pdbx_strand_id
1 'polypeptide(L)'
;MLAAWLLSGCGGEAPTAPPELGPVTPEPTGRAGTVSVANHTAYDLEVAYLNETDADAPQIVRTLVPAGQRAEVSGGVLPAGLEVEFDLVLVPRTEDGIRVRRKIRVSIDGDWVLNVRLADESDPFSLEVASASS
;
A
#
# COMPACT_ATOMS: atom_id res chain seq x y z
N MET A 1 25.56 56.19 -53.63
CA MET A 1 24.19 56.48 -54.14
C MET A 1 23.27 55.49 -53.46
N LEU A 2 22.45 55.98 -52.51
CA LEU A 2 20.99 56.18 -52.64
C LEU A 2 20.24 54.87 -52.90
N ALA A 3 19.58 54.30 -51.88
CA ALA A 3 18.19 54.57 -51.45
C ALA A 3 17.18 53.90 -52.41
N ALA A 4 16.59 52.76 -52.03
CA ALA A 4 15.43 52.58 -51.14
C ALA A 4 14.10 52.56 -51.92
N TRP A 5 13.40 51.42 -51.90
CA TRP A 5 11.96 51.35 -52.12
C TRP A 5 11.35 50.41 -51.07
N LEU A 6 10.50 50.98 -50.22
CA LEU A 6 9.64 50.34 -49.23
C LEU A 6 8.43 49.72 -49.91
N LEU A 7 8.01 48.52 -49.48
CA LEU A 7 6.60 48.17 -49.37
C LEU A 7 6.39 47.22 -48.17
N SER A 8 5.31 47.50 -47.46
CA SER A 8 4.89 47.01 -46.15
C SER A 8 4.55 45.52 -46.08
N GLY A 9 4.85 44.89 -44.96
CA GLY A 9 4.30 43.60 -44.55
C GLY A 9 4.45 43.40 -43.04
N CYS A 10 3.31 43.17 -42.37
CA CYS A 10 3.12 42.88 -40.94
C CYS A 10 4.18 41.93 -40.36
N GLY A 11 4.71 42.12 -39.17
CA GLY A 11 3.95 42.27 -37.92
C GLY A 11 3.73 40.88 -37.33
N GLY A 12 4.41 40.54 -36.23
CA GLY A 12 4.20 39.29 -35.51
C GLY A 12 5.44 38.79 -34.79
N GLU A 13 5.85 39.50 -33.74
CA GLU A 13 6.73 38.97 -32.70
C GLU A 13 6.06 37.70 -32.15
N ALA A 14 6.67 36.54 -32.38
CA ALA A 14 6.15 35.30 -31.85
C ALA A 14 6.21 35.38 -30.32
N PRO A 15 5.08 35.27 -29.59
CA PRO A 15 5.13 35.20 -28.15
C PRO A 15 5.86 33.91 -27.79
N THR A 16 6.98 34.04 -27.08
CA THR A 16 7.61 32.93 -26.37
C THR A 16 6.54 32.31 -25.48
N ALA A 17 6.00 31.17 -25.91
CA ALA A 17 5.08 30.38 -25.10
C ALA A 17 5.81 30.02 -23.79
N PRO A 18 5.16 30.13 -22.62
CA PRO A 18 5.74 29.61 -21.40
C PRO A 18 5.96 28.09 -21.57
N PRO A 19 7.00 27.51 -20.96
CA PRO A 19 7.24 26.08 -21.07
C PRO A 19 5.97 25.32 -20.67
N GLU A 20 5.47 24.46 -21.55
CA GLU A 20 4.45 23.48 -21.22
C GLU A 20 4.96 22.69 -20.01
N LEU A 21 4.34 22.93 -18.85
CA LEU A 21 4.42 22.01 -17.74
C LEU A 21 3.86 20.70 -18.25
N GLY A 22 4.74 19.74 -18.56
CA GLY A 22 4.36 18.37 -18.82
C GLY A 22 3.46 17.85 -17.68
N PRO A 23 2.67 16.78 -17.90
CA PRO A 23 1.74 16.29 -16.91
C PRO A 23 2.48 16.08 -15.58
N VAL A 24 2.18 16.94 -14.62
CA VAL A 24 2.68 16.82 -13.26
C VAL A 24 1.96 15.59 -12.73
N THR A 25 2.61 14.42 -12.75
CA THR A 25 2.11 13.29 -11.99
C THR A 25 2.04 13.78 -10.55
N PRO A 26 0.85 13.89 -9.94
CA PRO A 26 0.77 14.36 -8.57
C PRO A 26 1.62 13.40 -7.73
N GLU A 27 2.61 13.93 -7.03
CA GLU A 27 3.31 13.13 -6.01
C GLU A 27 2.24 12.60 -5.06
N PRO A 28 2.28 11.30 -4.71
CA PRO A 28 1.30 10.74 -3.79
C PRO A 28 1.35 11.56 -2.50
N THR A 29 0.23 12.21 -2.18
CA THR A 29 0.09 13.05 -0.98
C THR A 29 0.07 12.25 0.32
N GLY A 30 0.25 10.93 0.22
CA GLY A 30 0.23 10.02 1.35
C GLY A 30 1.60 9.88 2.02
N ARG A 31 1.60 9.31 3.23
CA ARG A 31 2.84 9.00 3.95
C ARG A 31 3.29 7.55 3.71
N ALA A 32 4.60 7.34 3.58
CA ALA A 32 5.17 6.01 3.67
C ALA A 32 4.99 5.47 5.09
N GLY A 33 4.92 4.16 5.28
CA GLY A 33 4.67 3.60 6.59
C GLY A 33 4.78 2.08 6.66
N THR A 34 4.58 1.56 7.86
CA THR A 34 4.63 0.13 8.16
C THR A 34 3.23 -0.44 8.38
N VAL A 35 3.10 -1.76 8.27
CA VAL A 35 1.87 -2.45 8.63
C VAL A 35 2.17 -3.41 9.78
N SER A 36 1.48 -3.22 10.89
CA SER A 36 1.48 -4.14 12.03
C SER A 36 0.17 -4.90 12.10
N VAL A 37 0.21 -6.12 12.62
CA VAL A 37 -0.98 -6.89 12.98
C VAL A 37 -0.97 -7.11 14.49
N ALA A 38 -2.09 -6.79 15.14
CA ALA A 38 -2.39 -7.16 16.52
C ALA A 38 -3.35 -8.36 16.51
N ASN A 39 -2.83 -9.53 16.89
CA ASN A 39 -3.57 -10.77 16.93
C ASN A 39 -4.20 -10.97 18.31
N HIS A 40 -5.48 -10.64 18.43
CA HIS A 40 -6.25 -10.82 19.66
C HIS A 40 -6.93 -12.20 19.73
N THR A 41 -6.60 -13.13 18.83
CA THR A 41 -7.16 -14.49 18.80
C THR A 41 -6.34 -15.45 19.66
N ALA A 42 -6.90 -16.63 19.94
CA ALA A 42 -6.20 -17.74 20.60
C ALA A 42 -5.29 -18.55 19.66
N TYR A 43 -5.33 -18.25 18.36
CA TYR A 43 -4.59 -18.94 17.30
C TYR A 43 -3.34 -18.15 16.92
N ASP A 44 -2.29 -18.85 16.50
CA ASP A 44 -1.22 -18.18 15.78
C ASP A 44 -1.72 -17.75 14.40
N LEU A 45 -1.18 -16.67 13.87
CA LEU A 45 -1.62 -16.09 12.62
C LEU A 45 -0.43 -16.00 11.66
N GLU A 46 -0.47 -16.72 10.54
CA GLU A 46 0.45 -16.48 9.43
C GLU A 46 -0.10 -15.33 8.59
N VAL A 47 0.73 -14.32 8.37
CA VAL A 47 0.42 -13.17 7.52
C VAL A 47 1.40 -13.15 6.37
N ALA A 48 0.89 -13.08 5.14
CA ALA A 48 1.70 -13.07 3.93
C ALA A 48 1.23 -11.99 2.97
N TYR A 49 2.16 -11.40 2.21
CA TYR A 49 1.81 -10.57 1.06
C TYR A 49 2.91 -10.66 0.00
N LEU A 50 2.56 -10.29 -1.23
CA LEU A 50 3.52 -10.12 -2.31
C LEU A 50 4.03 -8.67 -2.28
N ASN A 51 5.30 -8.49 -1.95
CA ASN A 51 5.96 -7.20 -2.00
C ASN A 51 6.48 -6.97 -3.42
N GLU A 52 5.87 -6.01 -4.12
CA GLU A 52 6.19 -5.60 -5.49
C GLU A 52 6.76 -4.16 -5.52
N THR A 53 7.35 -3.69 -4.41
CA THR A 53 8.01 -2.38 -4.36
C THR A 53 9.19 -2.29 -5.32
N ASP A 54 9.89 -3.41 -5.54
CA ASP A 54 10.78 -3.61 -6.67
C ASP A 54 10.08 -4.51 -7.69
N ALA A 55 9.73 -3.94 -8.85
CA ALA A 55 9.01 -4.64 -9.91
C ALA A 55 9.85 -5.73 -10.59
N ASP A 56 11.18 -5.63 -10.54
CA ASP A 56 12.09 -6.60 -11.15
C ASP A 56 12.43 -7.76 -10.17
N ALA A 57 12.11 -7.60 -8.89
CA ALA A 57 12.40 -8.57 -7.84
C ALA A 57 11.23 -8.71 -6.82
N PRO A 58 10.04 -9.16 -7.26
CA PRO A 58 8.91 -9.37 -6.35
C PRO A 58 9.22 -10.48 -5.34
N GLN A 59 8.85 -10.26 -4.08
CA GLN A 59 9.14 -11.21 -3.00
C GLN A 59 7.92 -11.46 -2.11
N ILE A 60 7.73 -12.71 -1.68
CA ILE A 60 6.71 -13.03 -0.68
C ILE A 60 7.27 -12.74 0.70
N VAL A 61 6.70 -11.75 1.38
CA VAL A 61 6.97 -11.50 2.78
C VAL A 61 5.99 -12.33 3.60
N ARG A 62 6.49 -13.03 4.62
CA ARG A 62 5.71 -13.98 5.41
C ARG A 62 6.13 -13.86 6.87
N THR A 63 5.16 -13.61 7.74
CA THR A 63 5.39 -13.33 9.16
C THR A 63 4.41 -14.12 10.01
N LEU A 64 4.91 -14.81 11.03
CA LEU A 64 4.07 -15.44 12.05
C LEU A 64 3.81 -14.42 13.17
N VAL A 65 2.54 -14.20 13.49
CA VAL A 65 2.10 -13.37 14.62
C VAL A 65 1.51 -14.29 15.69
N PRO A 66 2.24 -14.56 16.79
CA PRO A 66 1.75 -15.46 17.82
C PRO A 66 0.42 -15.00 18.41
N ALA A 67 -0.35 -15.96 18.93
CA ALA A 67 -1.60 -15.70 19.65
C ALA A 67 -1.40 -14.64 20.75
N GLY A 68 -2.30 -13.65 20.78
CA GLY A 68 -2.26 -12.54 21.76
C GLY A 68 -1.15 -11.51 21.56
N GLN A 69 -0.37 -11.58 20.47
CA GLN A 69 0.76 -10.69 20.23
C GLN A 69 0.53 -9.71 19.08
N ARG A 70 1.41 -8.70 19.01
CA ARG A 70 1.51 -7.76 17.89
C ARG A 70 2.88 -7.89 17.22
N ALA A 71 2.90 -7.86 15.89
CA ALA A 71 4.13 -7.85 15.11
C ALA A 71 4.01 -6.95 13.88
N GLU A 72 5.15 -6.40 13.44
CA GLU A 72 5.24 -5.79 12.11
C GLU A 72 5.21 -6.90 11.04
N VAL A 73 4.33 -6.76 10.06
CA VAL A 73 4.14 -7.75 8.98
C VAL A 73 4.55 -7.22 7.62
N SER A 74 4.83 -5.92 7.48
CA SER A 74 5.34 -5.33 6.24
C SER A 74 6.81 -5.70 5.99
N GLY A 75 7.58 -6.03 7.02
CA GLY A 75 9.00 -6.39 6.88
C GLY A 75 9.87 -5.20 6.44
N GLY A 76 9.44 -3.98 6.77
CA GLY A 76 10.01 -2.72 6.30
C GLY A 76 8.97 -1.64 6.04
N VAL A 77 9.48 -0.45 5.69
CA VAL A 77 8.67 0.71 5.30
C VAL A 77 8.18 0.53 3.87
N LEU A 78 6.88 0.69 3.67
CA LEU A 78 6.23 0.63 2.37
C LEU A 78 6.00 2.06 1.83
N PRO A 79 6.14 2.27 0.51
CA PRO A 79 5.88 3.56 -0.13
C PRO A 79 4.44 4.04 0.05
N ALA A 80 4.26 5.37 0.12
CA ALA A 80 2.94 6.01 0.12
C ALA A 80 2.13 5.65 -1.13
N GLY A 81 0.82 5.46 -0.95
CA GLY A 81 -0.11 5.15 -2.03
C GLY A 81 -0.03 3.72 -2.55
N LEU A 82 0.90 2.89 -2.07
CA LEU A 82 0.95 1.48 -2.41
C LEU A 82 -0.30 0.78 -1.87
N GLU A 83 -1.01 0.04 -2.73
CA GLU A 83 -2.06 -0.87 -2.28
C GLU A 83 -1.45 -2.25 -2.01
N VAL A 84 -1.63 -2.76 -0.80
CA VAL A 84 -1.11 -4.07 -0.41
C VAL A 84 -2.25 -4.97 0.01
N GLU A 85 -2.29 -6.18 -0.56
CA GLU A 85 -3.21 -7.23 -0.15
C GLU A 85 -2.50 -8.24 0.76
N PHE A 86 -2.85 -8.20 2.05
CA PHE A 86 -2.37 -9.18 3.03
C PHE A 86 -3.30 -10.38 3.07
N ASP A 87 -2.70 -11.55 3.15
CA ASP A 87 -3.32 -12.83 3.38
C ASP A 87 -3.10 -13.27 4.82
N LEU A 88 -4.19 -13.46 5.56
CA LEU A 88 -4.21 -13.79 6.98
C LEU A 88 -4.73 -15.22 7.12
N VAL A 89 -3.93 -16.09 7.74
CA VAL A 89 -4.26 -17.50 7.92
C VAL A 89 -4.17 -17.86 9.40
N LEU A 90 -5.29 -18.28 9.99
CA LEU A 90 -5.27 -18.87 11.33
C LEU A 90 -4.58 -20.23 11.27
N VAL A 91 -3.63 -20.44 12.17
CA VAL A 91 -2.89 -21.68 12.34
C VAL A 91 -3.48 -22.42 13.56
N PRO A 92 -4.26 -23.49 13.35
CA PRO A 92 -4.78 -24.30 14.45
C PRO A 92 -3.64 -25.03 15.17
N ARG A 93 -3.80 -25.25 16.49
CA ARG A 93 -2.82 -25.98 17.31
C ARG A 93 -2.87 -27.51 17.11
N THR A 94 -3.89 -28.00 16.44
CA THR A 94 -4.22 -29.42 16.26
C THR A 94 -4.40 -29.75 14.78
N GLU A 95 -4.27 -31.04 14.43
CA GLU A 95 -4.44 -31.56 13.06
C GLU A 95 -5.87 -31.48 12.52
N ASP A 96 -6.77 -30.71 13.16
CA ASP A 96 -8.19 -30.62 12.85
C ASP A 96 -8.48 -30.11 11.41
N GLY A 97 -7.44 -29.76 10.65
CA GLY A 97 -7.51 -29.48 9.22
C GLY A 97 -8.21 -28.17 8.86
N ILE A 98 -8.69 -27.42 9.85
CA ILE A 98 -9.37 -26.15 9.66
C ILE A 98 -8.34 -25.07 9.34
N ARG A 99 -8.39 -24.57 8.10
CA ARG A 99 -7.58 -23.44 7.65
C ARG A 99 -8.48 -22.27 7.31
N VAL A 100 -8.57 -21.30 8.22
CA VAL A 100 -9.32 -20.06 7.97
C VAL A 100 -8.39 -19.05 7.33
N ARG A 101 -8.78 -18.56 6.16
CA ARG A 101 -8.02 -17.60 5.34
C ARG A 101 -8.86 -16.35 5.10
N ARG A 102 -8.28 -15.17 5.30
CA ARG A 102 -8.90 -13.87 5.00
C ARG A 102 -7.92 -12.98 4.25
N LYS A 103 -8.44 -12.17 3.34
CA LYS A 103 -7.69 -11.15 2.62
C LYS A 103 -8.12 -9.78 3.11
N ILE A 104 -7.16 -8.89 3.30
CA ILE A 104 -7.39 -7.49 3.64
C ILE A 104 -6.52 -6.64 2.71
N ARG A 105 -7.10 -5.59 2.15
CA ARG A 105 -6.38 -4.62 1.34
C ARG A 105 -6.22 -3.33 2.12
N VAL A 106 -5.01 -2.78 2.11
CA VAL A 106 -4.69 -1.48 2.71
C VAL A 106 -4.00 -0.61 1.67
N SER A 107 -4.36 0.66 1.63
CA SER A 107 -3.62 1.69 0.89
C SER A 107 -2.70 2.38 1.89
N ILE A 108 -1.40 2.38 1.61
CA ILE A 108 -0.40 2.92 2.55
C ILE A 108 -0.50 4.45 2.58
N ASP A 109 -0.81 4.99 3.76
CA ASP A 109 -0.87 6.42 4.05
C ASP A 109 -0.40 6.69 5.50
N GLY A 110 0.78 6.17 5.81
CA GLY A 110 1.35 6.12 7.15
C GLY A 110 1.27 4.73 7.76
N ASP A 111 1.42 4.67 9.07
CA ASP A 111 1.45 3.41 9.80
C ASP A 111 0.04 2.84 9.99
N TRP A 112 -0.09 1.54 9.75
CA TRP A 112 -1.32 0.79 9.92
C TRP A 112 -1.23 -0.23 11.04
N VAL A 113 -2.34 -0.39 11.76
CA VAL A 113 -2.56 -1.49 12.70
C VAL A 113 -3.80 -2.26 12.31
N LEU A 114 -3.61 -3.52 11.93
CA LEU A 114 -4.69 -4.46 11.67
C LEU A 114 -5.01 -5.22 12.96
N ASN A 115 -6.17 -4.96 13.54
CA ASN A 115 -6.69 -5.66 14.71
C ASN A 115 -7.47 -6.88 14.25
N VAL A 116 -6.97 -8.05 14.61
CA VAL A 116 -7.54 -9.34 14.21
C VAL A 116 -8.16 -9.98 15.44
N ARG A 117 -9.43 -10.36 15.36
CA ARG A 117 -10.18 -10.98 16.46
C ARG A 117 -11.22 -11.97 15.93
N LEU A 118 -11.74 -12.82 16.81
CA LEU A 118 -12.93 -13.62 16.52
C LEU A 118 -14.15 -12.91 17.09
N ALA A 119 -15.24 -12.83 16.33
CA ALA A 119 -16.51 -12.34 16.86
C ALA A 119 -17.12 -13.34 17.86
N ASP A 120 -16.88 -14.63 17.64
CA ASP A 120 -17.17 -15.74 18.54
C ASP A 120 -15.88 -16.54 18.75
N GLU A 121 -15.31 -16.50 19.95
CA GLU A 121 -14.03 -17.16 20.28
C GLU A 121 -14.05 -18.69 20.07
N SER A 122 -15.23 -19.30 20.04
CA SER A 122 -15.40 -20.74 19.81
C SER A 122 -15.49 -21.11 18.32
N ASP A 123 -15.71 -20.13 17.44
CA ASP A 123 -15.83 -20.33 16.00
C ASP A 123 -14.65 -19.67 15.26
N PRO A 124 -13.69 -20.44 14.71
CA PRO A 124 -12.57 -19.88 13.97
C PRO A 124 -13.01 -19.16 12.67
N PHE A 125 -14.20 -19.46 12.13
CA PHE A 125 -14.71 -18.82 10.91
C PHE A 125 -15.25 -17.40 11.16
N SER A 126 -15.47 -17.04 12.42
CA SER A 126 -15.93 -15.72 12.88
C SER A 126 -14.83 -14.63 12.85
N LEU A 127 -13.73 -14.87 12.14
CA LEU A 127 -12.59 -13.96 12.02
C LEU A 127 -12.97 -12.61 11.42
N GLU A 128 -12.71 -11.56 12.20
CA GLU A 128 -12.88 -10.16 11.84
C GLU A 128 -11.53 -9.44 11.81
N VAL A 129 -11.41 -8.48 10.90
CA VAL A 129 -10.24 -7.60 10.78
C VAL A 129 -10.73 -6.16 10.79
N ALA A 130 -10.26 -5.37 11.75
CA ALA A 130 -10.50 -3.93 11.81
C ALA A 130 -9.17 -3.19 11.64
N SER A 131 -9.15 -2.15 10.82
CA SER A 131 -7.94 -1.40 10.50
C SER A 131 -7.97 -0.01 11.11
N ALA A 132 -6.87 0.43 11.71
CA ALA A 132 -6.65 1.80 12.16
C ALA A 132 -5.36 2.35 11.54
N SER A 133 -5.41 3.57 11.01
CA SER A 133 -4.23 4.32 10.53
C SER A 133 -3.86 5.44 11.51
N SER A 134 -2.59 5.85 11.52
CA SER A 134 -2.05 6.96 12.35
C SER A 134 -1.21 7.91 11.51
#